data_AF-A0A924CTB8-F1
#
_entry.id   AF-A0A924CTB8-F1
#
_cell.length_a   1.000
_cell.length_b   1.000
_cell.length_c   1.000
_cell.angle_alpha   90.00
_cell.angle_beta   90.00
_cell.angle_gamma   90.00
#
_symmetry.space_group_name_H-M   'P 1'
#
loop_
_entity.id
_entity.type
_entity.pdbx_description
1 polymer ?
#
loop_
_entity_poly.entity_id
_entity_poly.type
_entity_poly.pdbx_seq_one_letter_code
_entity_poly.pdbx_strand_id
1 'polypeptide(L)'
;MAHNALPEGRFLPPQAFLKSSRTVIGPEDPIFVNPDLGTVNVETELAIVIGRAARNLTRANALDSVFGYTIGNDVTAADQASEDTLLLQAKNGDGYTPLGPWIETSLNSVDALTMHVFVNGVKASTGSTSELANLVIDQLIHVTRYLSLGPGDIILGGCPGSFAAVLPGDRVRLEIDGLGYLQNSVHSAAASASSSTAKEDHHGSQR
;
A
#
# COMPACT_ATOMS: atom_id res chain seq x y z
N MET A 1 -5.46 -3.91 3.92
CA MET A 1 -6.51 -3.91 4.96
C MET A 1 -6.07 -2.94 6.06
N ALA A 2 -6.96 -2.20 6.73
CA ALA A 2 -6.48 -1.21 7.71
C ALA A 2 -5.91 -1.86 8.98
N HIS A 3 -4.89 -1.24 9.58
CA HIS A 3 -4.41 -1.60 10.90
C HIS A 3 -5.49 -1.30 11.95
N ASN A 4 -6.00 -2.33 12.61
CA ASN A 4 -6.98 -2.16 13.69
C ASN A 4 -6.35 -1.75 15.03
N ALA A 5 -5.16 -1.13 15.03
CA ALA A 5 -4.46 -0.70 16.23
C ALA A 5 -5.02 0.65 16.71
N LEU A 6 -6.02 0.58 17.58
CA LEU A 6 -6.47 1.71 18.41
C LEU A 6 -5.80 1.63 19.80
N PRO A 7 -5.94 2.64 20.68
CA PRO A 7 -5.54 2.55 22.08
C PRO A 7 -5.99 1.23 22.73
N GLU A 8 -5.21 0.73 23.68
CA GLU A 8 -5.40 -0.59 24.31
C GLU A 8 -6.88 -0.87 24.63
N GLY A 9 -7.37 -2.02 24.15
CA GLY A 9 -8.69 -2.56 24.51
C GLY A 9 -9.85 -2.25 23.55
N ARG A 10 -9.65 -1.51 22.44
CA ARG A 10 -10.71 -1.29 21.44
C ARG A 10 -10.50 -2.12 20.17
N PHE A 11 -11.20 -3.25 20.07
CA PHE A 11 -11.32 -4.00 18.82
C PHE A 11 -12.35 -3.34 17.91
N LEU A 12 -11.89 -2.78 16.78
CA LEU A 12 -12.79 -2.44 15.68
C LEU A 12 -13.07 -3.68 14.82
N PRO A 13 -14.26 -3.80 14.23
CA PRO A 13 -14.48 -4.79 13.18
C PRO A 13 -13.48 -4.56 12.03
N PRO A 14 -13.19 -5.57 11.20
CA PRO A 14 -12.28 -5.41 10.07
C PRO A 14 -12.69 -4.22 9.20
N GLN A 15 -11.71 -3.41 8.80
CA GLN A 15 -11.92 -2.26 7.92
C GLN A 15 -11.10 -2.42 6.64
N ALA A 16 -11.75 -2.10 5.53
CA ALA A 16 -11.14 -2.02 4.21
C ALA A 16 -11.27 -0.60 3.68
N PHE A 17 -10.32 -0.18 2.87
CA PHE A 17 -10.33 1.07 2.12
C PHE A 17 -9.93 0.79 0.68
N LEU A 18 -10.14 1.76 -0.20
CA LEU A 18 -9.79 1.65 -1.61
C LEU A 18 -8.56 2.50 -1.90
N LYS A 19 -7.67 1.93 -2.72
CA LYS A 19 -6.62 2.66 -3.42
C LYS A 19 -7.01 2.79 -4.89
N SER A 20 -6.75 3.94 -5.49
CA SER A 20 -6.95 4.18 -6.91
C SER A 20 -5.98 3.32 -7.72
N SER A 21 -6.49 2.65 -8.75
CA SER A 21 -5.65 1.87 -9.68
C SER A 21 -4.61 2.73 -10.41
N ARG A 22 -4.78 4.06 -10.44
CA ARG A 22 -3.79 5.00 -10.99
C ARG A 22 -2.49 5.08 -10.19
N THR A 23 -2.47 4.57 -8.95
CA THR A 23 -1.29 4.59 -8.08
C THR A 23 -0.44 3.32 -8.22
N VAL A 24 -0.88 2.37 -9.06
CA VAL A 24 -0.16 1.12 -9.31
C VAL A 24 1.07 1.37 -10.15
N ILE A 25 2.21 0.90 -9.66
CA ILE A 25 3.50 0.89 -10.38
C ILE A 25 4.18 -0.47 -10.23
N GLY A 26 5.13 -0.76 -11.13
CA GLY A 26 5.87 -2.03 -11.12
C GLY A 26 7.15 -1.97 -10.29
N PRO A 27 7.96 -3.05 -10.34
CA PRO A 27 9.31 -3.04 -9.83
C PRO A 27 10.17 -1.98 -10.53
N GLU A 28 11.07 -1.36 -9.76
CA GLU A 28 12.03 -0.32 -10.17
C GLU A 28 11.42 1.03 -10.57
N ASP A 29 10.09 1.14 -10.68
CA ASP A 29 9.39 2.41 -10.87
C ASP A 29 9.51 3.32 -9.62
N PRO A 30 9.50 4.65 -9.79
CA PRO A 30 9.65 5.59 -8.69
C PRO A 30 8.37 5.77 -7.87
N ILE A 31 8.51 5.81 -6.54
CA ILE A 31 7.49 6.28 -5.58
C ILE A 31 7.70 7.78 -5.39
N PHE A 32 6.66 8.62 -5.56
CA PHE A 32 6.78 10.07 -5.39
C PHE A 32 6.26 10.51 -4.03
N VAL A 33 7.17 10.98 -3.18
CA VAL A 33 6.88 11.46 -1.83
C VAL A 33 6.96 12.99 -1.78
N ASN A 34 5.95 13.63 -1.20
CA ASN A 34 6.00 15.04 -0.86
C ASN A 34 6.38 15.18 0.64
N PRO A 35 7.58 15.70 0.98
CA PRO A 35 7.99 15.89 2.37
C PRO A 35 7.08 16.82 3.19
N ASP A 36 6.33 17.70 2.54
CA ASP A 36 5.40 18.62 3.21
C ASP A 36 4.17 17.90 3.78
N LEU A 37 3.91 16.65 3.35
CA LEU A 37 2.82 15.81 3.85
C LEU A 37 3.20 15.01 5.11
N GLY A 38 4.40 15.24 5.65
CA GLY A 38 4.90 14.58 6.84
C GLY A 38 5.52 13.21 6.55
N THR A 39 5.45 12.31 7.53
CA THR A 39 6.08 10.99 7.48
C THR A 39 5.42 10.11 6.43
N VAL A 40 6.21 9.54 5.51
CA VAL A 40 5.75 8.50 4.59
C VAL A 40 6.38 7.16 4.96
N ASN A 41 5.53 6.15 5.11
CA ASN A 41 5.93 4.76 5.33
C ASN A 41 5.78 3.93 4.07
N VAL A 42 6.70 2.98 3.89
CA VAL A 42 6.49 1.81 3.03
C VAL A 42 6.07 0.63 3.91
N GLU A 43 5.22 -0.22 3.36
CA GLU A 43 4.47 -1.25 4.10
C GLU A 43 4.50 -2.55 3.28
N THR A 44 5.26 -3.55 3.74
CA THR A 44 5.30 -4.85 3.05
C THR A 44 4.03 -5.61 3.34
N GLU A 45 3.23 -5.87 2.30
CA GLU A 45 2.00 -6.63 2.38
C GLU A 45 1.98 -7.80 1.40
N LEU A 46 1.40 -8.93 1.83
CA LEU A 46 0.97 -9.96 0.91
C LEU A 46 -0.21 -9.41 0.08
N ALA A 47 -0.05 -9.35 -1.24
CA ALA A 47 -1.11 -8.94 -2.16
C ALA A 47 -1.79 -10.17 -2.75
N ILE A 48 -3.10 -10.29 -2.54
CA ILE A 48 -3.94 -11.40 -2.99
C ILE A 48 -4.55 -10.99 -4.33
N VAL A 49 -4.26 -11.75 -5.40
CA VAL A 49 -4.78 -11.48 -6.74
C VAL A 49 -5.98 -12.37 -7.01
N ILE A 50 -7.12 -11.75 -7.32
CA ILE A 50 -8.36 -12.45 -7.64
C ILE A 50 -8.30 -12.99 -9.08
N GLY A 51 -8.68 -14.25 -9.27
CA GLY A 51 -8.70 -14.92 -10.58
C GLY A 51 -10.09 -15.25 -11.10
N ARG A 52 -11.10 -15.21 -10.23
CA ARG A 52 -12.49 -15.54 -10.57
C ARG A 52 -13.45 -14.58 -9.88
N ALA A 53 -14.62 -14.37 -10.49
CA ALA A 53 -15.65 -13.55 -9.89
C ALA A 53 -16.00 -14.05 -8.48
N ALA A 54 -15.98 -13.14 -7.51
CA ALA A 54 -16.15 -13.45 -6.10
C ALA A 54 -17.16 -12.52 -5.43
N ARG A 55 -18.14 -13.11 -4.77
CA ARG A 55 -19.17 -12.40 -4.00
C ARG A 55 -19.64 -13.30 -2.87
N ASN A 56 -19.81 -12.74 -1.68
CA ASN A 56 -20.29 -13.47 -0.50
C ASN A 56 -19.53 -14.79 -0.27
N LEU A 57 -18.20 -14.74 -0.33
CA LEU A 57 -17.37 -15.93 -0.12
C LEU A 57 -17.57 -16.51 1.28
N THR A 58 -17.29 -17.80 1.39
CA THR A 58 -17.29 -18.58 2.63
C THR A 58 -15.89 -19.18 2.82
N ARG A 59 -15.59 -19.69 4.03
CA ARG A 59 -14.29 -20.34 4.27
C ARG A 59 -14.03 -21.52 3.32
N ALA A 60 -15.09 -22.23 2.92
CA ALA A 60 -14.98 -23.40 2.07
C ALA A 60 -14.61 -23.09 0.62
N ASN A 61 -14.91 -21.88 0.11
CA ASN A 61 -14.68 -21.51 -1.29
C ASN A 61 -13.85 -20.24 -1.47
N ALA A 62 -13.34 -19.63 -0.39
CA ALA A 62 -12.64 -18.35 -0.48
C ALA A 62 -11.40 -18.44 -1.38
N LEU A 63 -10.58 -19.47 -1.17
CA LEU A 63 -9.34 -19.66 -1.92
C LEU A 63 -9.56 -20.06 -3.38
N ASP A 64 -10.71 -20.64 -3.73
CA ASP A 64 -11.04 -20.98 -5.12
C ASP A 64 -11.14 -19.75 -6.05
N SER A 65 -11.31 -18.56 -5.45
CA SER A 65 -11.36 -17.29 -6.17
C SER A 65 -9.99 -16.67 -6.43
N VAL A 66 -8.94 -17.13 -5.75
CA VAL A 66 -7.59 -16.55 -5.80
C VAL A 66 -6.83 -17.11 -7.01
N PHE A 67 -6.26 -16.23 -7.81
CA PHE A 67 -5.33 -16.59 -8.89
C PHE A 67 -3.94 -16.90 -8.34
N GLY A 68 -3.48 -16.06 -7.42
CA GLY A 68 -2.17 -16.19 -6.79
C GLY A 68 -1.86 -14.99 -5.91
N TYR A 69 -0.59 -14.87 -5.53
CA TYR A 69 -0.10 -13.89 -4.57
C TYR A 69 1.11 -13.14 -5.13
N THR A 70 1.25 -11.88 -4.76
CA THR A 70 2.43 -11.05 -5.09
C THR A 70 2.80 -10.19 -3.89
N ILE A 71 3.87 -9.41 -3.98
CA ILE A 71 4.24 -8.44 -2.95
C ILE A 71 3.54 -7.12 -3.30
N GLY A 72 2.92 -6.50 -2.31
CA GLY A 72 2.40 -5.15 -2.38
C GLY A 72 3.16 -4.23 -1.44
N ASN A 73 3.33 -2.98 -1.86
CA ASN A 73 3.75 -1.90 -0.98
C ASN A 73 2.55 -0.96 -0.74
N ASP A 74 2.00 -0.94 0.47
CA ASP A 74 0.94 -0.01 0.84
C ASP A 74 1.54 1.33 1.33
N VAL A 75 2.08 2.11 0.40
CA VAL A 75 2.73 3.38 0.77
C VAL A 75 1.71 4.31 1.43
N THR A 76 2.10 4.89 2.56
CA THR A 76 1.22 5.68 3.42
C THR A 76 1.88 6.99 3.83
N ALA A 77 1.27 8.12 3.49
CA ALA A 77 1.54 9.38 4.20
C ALA A 77 0.86 9.31 5.57
N ALA A 78 1.60 8.84 6.58
CA ALA A 78 1.07 8.43 7.88
C ALA A 78 0.41 9.58 8.63
N ASP A 79 1.01 10.77 8.57
CA ASP A 79 0.50 11.95 9.28
C ASP A 79 -0.85 12.42 8.70
N GLN A 80 -1.05 12.22 7.38
CA GLN A 80 -2.29 12.54 6.67
C GLN A 80 -3.46 11.63 7.06
N ALA A 81 -3.20 10.41 7.54
CA ALA A 81 -4.25 9.47 7.92
C ALA A 81 -5.08 9.95 9.12
N SER A 82 -4.50 10.82 9.96
CA SER A 82 -5.20 11.45 11.09
C SER A 82 -6.13 12.59 10.68
N GLU A 83 -5.84 13.23 9.54
CA GLU A 83 -6.60 14.38 9.03
C GLU A 83 -7.70 13.95 8.06
N ASP A 84 -7.47 12.88 7.29
CA ASP A 84 -8.39 12.36 6.28
C ASP A 84 -8.95 10.99 6.65
N THR A 85 -10.15 10.99 7.22
CA THR A 85 -10.88 9.77 7.59
C THR A 85 -11.25 8.87 6.40
N LEU A 86 -11.19 9.37 5.16
CA LEU A 86 -11.41 8.58 3.94
C LEU A 86 -10.11 7.96 3.40
N LEU A 87 -8.96 8.33 3.96
CA LEU A 87 -7.61 7.88 3.58
C LEU A 87 -7.22 8.22 2.13
N LEU A 88 -7.91 9.16 1.49
CA LEU A 88 -7.57 9.59 0.13
C LEU A 88 -6.15 10.16 0.11
N GLN A 89 -5.86 11.14 0.96
CA GLN A 89 -4.55 11.81 1.03
C GLN A 89 -3.45 10.86 1.52
N ALA A 90 -3.78 9.99 2.47
CA ALA A 90 -2.81 9.09 3.08
C ALA A 90 -2.37 7.95 2.13
N LYS A 91 -3.30 7.39 1.36
CA LYS A 91 -3.09 6.11 0.65
C LYS A 91 -3.05 6.22 -0.88
N ASN A 92 -3.27 7.40 -1.47
CA ASN A 92 -3.44 7.55 -2.94
C ASN A 92 -2.45 8.51 -3.63
N GLY A 93 -1.25 8.69 -3.10
CA GLY A 93 -0.17 9.40 -3.82
C GLY A 93 0.29 8.69 -5.09
N ASP A 94 0.94 9.41 -5.99
CA ASP A 94 1.50 8.83 -7.22
C ASP A 94 2.57 7.78 -6.88
N GLY A 95 2.37 6.56 -7.39
CA GLY A 95 3.22 5.42 -7.06
C GLY A 95 3.03 4.84 -5.66
N TYR A 96 1.88 5.07 -5.00
CA TYR A 96 1.62 4.55 -3.66
C TYR A 96 1.09 3.09 -3.62
N THR A 97 0.96 2.42 -4.78
CA THR A 97 0.65 0.98 -4.85
C THR A 97 1.65 0.19 -5.71
N PRO A 98 2.95 0.14 -5.37
CA PRO A 98 3.88 -0.79 -6.01
C PRO A 98 3.41 -2.25 -5.86
N LEU A 99 3.46 -3.01 -6.95
CA LEU A 99 3.06 -4.42 -7.02
C LEU A 99 4.07 -5.23 -7.84
N GLY A 100 4.38 -6.45 -7.38
CA GLY A 100 5.27 -7.37 -8.10
C GLY A 100 6.09 -8.27 -7.17
N PRO A 101 7.20 -8.87 -7.63
CA PRO A 101 7.71 -8.83 -9.01
C PRO A 101 6.96 -9.74 -9.99
N TRP A 102 6.28 -10.77 -9.50
CA TRP A 102 5.41 -11.67 -10.27
C TRP A 102 4.28 -12.18 -9.38
N ILE A 103 3.33 -12.92 -9.96
CA ILE A 103 2.26 -13.58 -9.22
C ILE A 103 2.62 -15.06 -9.04
N GLU A 104 2.80 -15.50 -7.80
CA GLU A 104 3.00 -16.89 -7.44
C GLU A 104 1.64 -17.58 -7.26
N THR A 105 1.45 -18.70 -7.97
CA THR A 105 0.18 -19.45 -7.99
C THR A 105 0.22 -20.69 -7.12
N SER A 106 1.40 -21.11 -6.68
CA SER A 106 1.67 -22.37 -6.00
C SER A 106 2.35 -22.13 -4.64
N LEU A 107 1.74 -21.26 -3.82
CA LEU A 107 2.22 -20.93 -2.49
C LEU A 107 1.58 -21.84 -1.43
N ASN A 108 2.39 -22.64 -0.74
CA ASN A 108 1.92 -23.73 0.14
C ASN A 108 1.14 -23.23 1.37
N SER A 109 1.54 -22.11 1.96
CA SER A 109 0.86 -21.49 3.10
C SER A 109 1.09 -19.99 3.09
N VAL A 110 0.02 -19.22 3.26
CA VAL A 110 0.06 -17.75 3.24
C VAL A 110 -0.07 -17.12 4.62
N ASP A 111 -0.37 -17.91 5.65
CA ASP A 111 -0.63 -17.44 7.01
C ASP A 111 0.61 -17.51 7.92
N ALA A 112 1.79 -17.82 7.38
CA ALA A 112 3.05 -17.90 8.13
C ALA A 112 4.27 -17.55 7.27
N LEU A 113 4.18 -16.46 6.51
CA LEU A 113 5.27 -15.94 5.67
C LEU A 113 5.98 -14.81 6.39
N THR A 114 7.31 -14.85 6.41
CA THR A 114 8.10 -13.72 6.90
C THR A 114 8.06 -12.59 5.89
N MET A 115 7.98 -11.36 6.39
CA MET A 115 7.98 -10.14 5.59
C MET A 115 9.10 -9.22 6.05
N HIS A 116 9.84 -8.62 5.12
CA HIS A 116 10.96 -7.73 5.43
C HIS A 116 10.87 -6.42 4.68
N VAL A 117 11.29 -5.34 5.36
CA VAL A 117 11.57 -4.04 4.73
C VAL A 117 13.06 -3.76 4.81
N PHE A 118 13.66 -3.41 3.68
CA PHE A 118 15.02 -2.90 3.58
C PHE A 118 14.99 -1.47 3.02
N VAL A 119 15.75 -0.58 3.64
CA VAL A 119 15.97 0.79 3.17
C VAL A 119 17.47 0.96 2.95
N ASN A 120 17.86 1.32 1.72
CA ASN A 120 19.26 1.48 1.31
C ASN A 120 20.13 0.24 1.64
N GLY A 121 19.55 -0.95 1.45
CA GLY A 121 20.21 -2.24 1.72
C GLY A 121 20.26 -2.65 3.20
N VAL A 122 19.81 -1.80 4.13
CA VAL A 122 19.77 -2.10 5.56
C VAL A 122 18.36 -2.59 5.93
N LYS A 123 18.28 -3.72 6.63
CA LYS A 123 17.00 -4.25 7.12
C LYS A 123 16.43 -3.31 8.19
N ALA A 124 15.29 -2.68 7.88
CA ALA A 124 14.64 -1.70 8.73
C ALA A 124 13.62 -2.34 9.68
N SER A 125 12.85 -3.32 9.19
CA SER A 125 11.84 -4.01 10.00
C SER A 125 11.57 -5.43 9.50
N THR A 126 10.82 -6.20 10.29
CA THR A 126 10.44 -7.58 10.00
C THR A 126 9.09 -7.86 10.63
N GLY A 127 8.22 -8.49 9.86
CA GLY A 127 6.87 -8.90 10.26
C GLY A 127 6.54 -10.30 9.78
N SER A 128 5.31 -10.73 10.02
CA SER A 128 4.82 -12.05 9.59
C SER A 128 3.34 -12.01 9.25
N THR A 129 2.93 -12.74 8.21
CA THR A 129 1.51 -12.89 7.90
C THR A 129 0.74 -13.66 8.99
N SER A 130 1.43 -14.38 9.88
CA SER A 130 0.81 -15.02 11.05
C SER A 130 0.31 -14.02 12.10
N GLU A 131 0.77 -12.77 12.03
CA GLU A 131 0.40 -11.69 12.94
C GLU A 131 -0.68 -10.78 12.34
N LEU A 132 -1.24 -11.15 11.19
CA LEU A 132 -2.36 -10.42 10.59
C LEU A 132 -3.56 -10.40 11.53
N ALA A 133 -4.13 -9.22 11.74
CA ALA A 133 -5.37 -9.05 12.50
C ALA A 133 -6.55 -9.83 11.88
N ASN A 134 -6.52 -10.04 10.56
CA ASN A 134 -7.45 -10.88 9.81
C ASN A 134 -6.65 -11.71 8.82
N LEU A 135 -6.76 -13.03 8.87
CA LEU A 135 -6.08 -13.93 7.92
C LEU A 135 -6.70 -13.82 6.52
N VAL A 136 -5.98 -14.31 5.50
CA VAL A 136 -6.36 -14.16 4.07
C VAL A 136 -7.82 -14.56 3.80
N ILE A 137 -8.25 -15.70 4.35
CA ILE A 137 -9.63 -16.18 4.17
C ILE A 137 -10.65 -15.21 4.79
N ASP A 138 -10.37 -14.67 5.98
CA ASP A 138 -11.28 -13.75 6.66
C ASP A 138 -11.36 -12.41 5.92
N GLN A 139 -10.26 -11.96 5.30
CA GLN A 139 -10.24 -10.76 4.46
C GLN A 139 -11.12 -10.94 3.21
N LEU A 140 -10.97 -12.06 2.50
CA LEU A 140 -11.77 -12.40 1.32
C LEU A 140 -13.27 -12.43 1.65
N ILE A 141 -13.65 -13.10 2.74
CA ILE A 141 -15.04 -13.16 3.21
C ILE A 141 -15.55 -11.76 3.58
N HIS A 142 -14.74 -10.97 4.27
CA HIS A 142 -15.12 -9.62 4.69
C HIS A 142 -15.37 -8.72 3.49
N VAL A 143 -14.40 -8.57 2.59
CA VAL A 143 -14.49 -7.68 1.42
C VAL A 143 -15.65 -8.10 0.52
N THR A 144 -15.78 -9.41 0.24
CA THR A 144 -16.79 -9.90 -0.70
C THR A 144 -18.23 -9.86 -0.16
N ARG A 145 -18.43 -9.58 1.13
CA ARG A 145 -19.75 -9.25 1.69
C ARG A 145 -20.26 -7.90 1.16
N TYR A 146 -19.35 -6.95 0.91
CA TYR A 146 -19.68 -5.59 0.54
C TYR A 146 -19.48 -5.32 -0.95
N LEU A 147 -18.38 -5.79 -1.53
CA LEU A 147 -18.00 -5.57 -2.92
C LEU A 147 -17.99 -6.88 -3.73
N SER A 148 -18.35 -6.85 -5.00
CA SER A 148 -18.08 -7.97 -5.91
C SER A 148 -16.67 -7.79 -6.47
N LEU A 149 -15.85 -8.83 -6.43
CA LEU A 149 -14.51 -8.82 -7.01
C LEU A 149 -14.49 -9.61 -8.32
N GLY A 150 -13.64 -9.19 -9.25
CA GLY A 150 -13.40 -9.84 -10.53
C GLY A 150 -11.93 -10.21 -10.75
N PRO A 151 -11.63 -10.96 -11.82
CA PRO A 151 -10.25 -11.27 -12.18
C PRO A 151 -9.40 -10.00 -12.33
N GLY A 152 -8.25 -9.96 -11.65
CA GLY A 152 -7.34 -8.81 -11.62
C GLY A 152 -7.55 -7.85 -10.46
N ASP A 153 -8.65 -7.97 -9.70
CA ASP A 153 -8.78 -7.21 -8.45
C ASP A 153 -7.76 -7.71 -7.41
N ILE A 154 -7.31 -6.79 -6.55
CA ILE A 154 -6.25 -7.05 -5.58
C ILE A 154 -6.71 -6.65 -4.18
N ILE A 155 -6.40 -7.51 -3.20
CA ILE A 155 -6.52 -7.19 -1.78
C ILE A 155 -5.10 -7.13 -1.20
N LEU A 156 -4.73 -5.97 -0.65
CA LEU A 156 -3.50 -5.85 0.15
C LEU A 156 -3.78 -6.31 1.59
N GLY A 157 -2.97 -7.24 2.08
CA GLY A 157 -3.26 -8.06 3.25
C GLY A 157 -3.01 -7.41 4.62
N GLY A 158 -2.33 -6.28 4.71
CA GLY A 158 -1.84 -5.68 5.96
C GLY A 158 -0.33 -5.92 6.18
N CYS A 159 0.34 -5.01 6.90
CA CYS A 159 1.79 -5.07 7.20
C CYS A 159 2.14 -5.16 8.71
N PRO A 160 1.67 -6.16 9.48
CA PRO A 160 2.01 -6.28 10.90
C PRO A 160 3.53 -6.32 11.09
N GLY A 161 4.08 -5.29 11.74
CA GLY A 161 5.52 -5.17 12.03
C GLY A 161 6.44 -4.95 10.81
N SER A 162 5.91 -4.89 9.58
CA SER A 162 6.68 -4.83 8.33
C SER A 162 6.58 -3.48 7.61
N PHE A 163 6.89 -2.39 8.32
CA PHE A 163 6.89 -1.03 7.77
C PHE A 163 8.17 -0.25 8.11
N ALA A 164 8.48 0.79 7.35
CA ALA A 164 9.55 1.74 7.66
C ALA A 164 9.28 3.12 7.04
N ALA A 165 9.72 4.18 7.71
CA ALA A 165 9.70 5.54 7.16
C ALA A 165 10.77 5.69 6.07
N VAL A 166 10.46 6.50 5.05
CA VAL A 166 11.33 6.72 3.88
C VAL A 166 11.39 8.20 3.50
N LEU A 167 12.50 8.59 2.86
CA LEU A 167 12.76 9.94 2.37
C LEU A 167 13.09 9.92 0.87
N PRO A 168 12.87 11.05 0.16
CA PRO A 168 13.38 11.21 -1.19
C PRO A 168 14.88 10.88 -1.28
N GLY A 169 15.25 10.05 -2.26
CA GLY A 169 16.60 9.52 -2.45
C GLY A 169 16.79 8.08 -1.95
N ASP A 170 15.88 7.57 -1.12
CA ASP A 170 15.96 6.19 -0.64
C ASP A 170 15.68 5.17 -1.75
N ARG A 171 16.28 3.98 -1.59
CA ARG A 171 15.90 2.77 -2.32
C ARG A 171 15.31 1.77 -1.34
N VAL A 172 14.08 1.35 -1.61
CA VAL A 172 13.31 0.44 -0.76
C VAL A 172 13.20 -0.92 -1.41
N ARG A 173 13.40 -1.98 -0.62
CA ARG A 173 13.21 -3.37 -1.05
C ARG A 173 12.36 -4.10 -0.03
N LEU A 174 11.26 -4.66 -0.49
CA LEU A 174 10.31 -5.44 0.29
C LEU A 174 10.46 -6.90 -0.10
N GLU A 175 10.50 -7.80 0.88
CA GLU A 175 10.65 -9.24 0.64
C GLU A 175 9.57 -10.00 1.39
N ILE A 176 9.04 -11.05 0.76
CA ILE A 176 8.15 -12.03 1.39
C ILE A 176 8.67 -13.42 1.01
N ASP A 177 8.72 -14.32 2.00
CA ASP A 177 9.17 -15.70 1.80
C ASP A 177 8.41 -16.36 0.62
N GLY A 178 9.17 -16.92 -0.33
CA GLY A 178 8.60 -17.57 -1.52
C GLY A 178 8.14 -16.64 -2.64
N LEU A 179 8.17 -15.31 -2.45
CA LEU A 179 7.72 -14.33 -3.46
C LEU A 179 8.86 -13.47 -4.05
N GLY A 180 10.09 -13.66 -3.59
CA GLY A 180 11.23 -12.85 -4.01
C GLY A 180 11.21 -11.47 -3.38
N TYR A 181 11.48 -10.43 -4.18
CA TYR A 181 11.51 -9.05 -3.69
C TYR A 181 10.89 -8.05 -4.68
N LEU A 182 10.26 -7.02 -4.13
CA LEU A 182 9.76 -5.84 -4.83
C LEU A 182 10.62 -4.65 -4.42
N GLN A 183 11.14 -3.90 -5.38
CA GLN A 183 12.09 -2.82 -5.11
C GLN A 183 11.73 -1.57 -5.90
N ASN A 184 11.82 -0.40 -5.27
CA ASN A 184 11.46 0.88 -5.87
C ASN A 184 12.43 1.98 -5.38
N SER A 185 12.61 3.04 -6.18
CA SER A 185 13.29 4.26 -5.73
C SER A 185 12.27 5.27 -5.20
N VAL A 186 12.67 6.07 -4.21
CA VAL A 186 11.84 7.13 -3.63
C VAL A 186 12.31 8.48 -4.17
N HIS A 187 11.39 9.22 -4.79
CA HIS A 187 11.65 10.51 -5.43
C HIS A 187 10.84 11.59 -4.74
N SER A 188 11.34 12.83 -4.78
CA SER A 188 10.54 13.97 -4.34
C SER A 188 9.46 14.25 -5.38
N ALA A 189 8.21 14.34 -4.96
CA ALA A 189 7.16 14.94 -5.77
C ALA A 189 7.49 16.43 -5.93
N ALA A 190 7.82 16.88 -7.14
CA ALA A 190 8.13 18.29 -7.36
C ALA A 190 6.96 19.15 -6.87
N ALA A 191 7.24 20.16 -6.02
CA ALA A 191 6.25 21.18 -5.73
C ALA A 191 5.78 21.76 -7.06
N SER A 192 4.48 21.72 -7.33
CA SER A 192 3.93 22.43 -8.48
C SER A 192 4.39 23.88 -8.35
N ALA A 193 5.28 24.33 -9.23
CA ALA A 193 5.73 25.71 -9.25
C ALA A 193 4.47 26.57 -9.41
N SER A 194 4.03 27.22 -8.34
CA SER A 194 3.04 28.28 -8.47
C SER A 194 3.68 29.31 -9.37
N SER A 195 3.18 29.45 -10.60
CA SER A 195 3.58 30.52 -11.49
C SER A 195 3.23 31.84 -10.81
N SER A 196 4.20 32.42 -10.13
CA SER A 196 4.21 33.82 -9.76
C SER A 196 4.16 34.62 -11.06
N THR A 197 2.95 34.95 -11.52
CA THR A 197 2.79 36.08 -12.43
C THR A 197 3.15 37.32 -11.64
N ALA A 198 4.40 37.75 -11.78
CA ALA A 198 4.81 39.10 -11.40
C ALA A 198 3.84 40.06 -12.10
N LYS A 199 3.03 40.77 -11.31
CA LYS A 199 2.33 41.95 -11.79
C LYS A 199 3.42 42.96 -12.18
N GLU A 200 3.55 43.22 -13.47
CA GLU A 200 4.26 44.39 -13.95
C GLU A 200 3.50 45.62 -13.43
N ASP A 201 4.10 46.32 -12.46
CA ASP A 201 3.68 47.65 -12.07
C ASP A 201 3.91 48.60 -13.25
N HIS A 202 2.86 48.87 -14.02
CA HIS A 202 2.80 50.00 -14.94
C HIS A 202 2.70 51.30 -14.14
N HIS A 203 3.84 51.82 -13.68
CA HIS A 203 4.00 53.25 -13.37
C HIS A 203 4.13 54.04 -14.68
N GLY A 204 2.99 54.26 -15.34
CA GLY A 204 2.85 55.24 -16.40
C GLY A 204 2.65 56.63 -15.80
N SER A 205 3.75 57.36 -15.66
CA SER A 205 3.74 58.81 -15.46
C SER A 205 3.00 59.48 -16.64
N GLN A 206 1.90 60.19 -16.35
CA GLN A 206 1.41 61.25 -17.23
C GLN A 206 1.32 62.56 -16.45
N ARG A 207 1.67 63.60 -17.19
CA ARG A 207 1.96 64.98 -16.80
C ARG A 207 0.70 65.78 -16.54
#